data_AF-A0A9E0FUN2-F1
#
_entry.id   AF-A0A9E0FUN2-F1
#
_cell.length_a   1.000
_cell.length_b   1.000
_cell.length_c   1.000
_cell.angle_alpha   90.00
_cell.angle_beta   90.00
_cell.angle_gamma   90.00
#
_symmetry.space_group_name_H-M   'P 1'
#
loop_
_entity.id
_entity.type
_entity.pdbx_description
1 polymer ?
#
loop_
_entity_poly.entity_id
_entity_poly.type
_entity_poly.pdbx_seq_one_letter_code
_entity_poly.pdbx_strand_id
1 'polypeptide(L)'
;GWHDYLYGDPKPADALIRKDNPEMAQDVLDQAREKMKSYGIVDGGEAKTTGIGTMSDARWAEFFKIASDQGVYPKTLDYKKAYTLQFVTPAAK
;
A
#
# COMPACT_ATOMS: atom_id res chain seq x y z
N GLY A 1 4.62 -8.80 -9.69
CA GLY A 1 4.60 -7.88 -8.51
C GLY A 1 3.49 -6.85 -8.69
N TRP A 2 3.36 -5.85 -7.81
CA TRP A 2 2.25 -4.89 -7.89
C TRP A 2 2.13 -4.16 -9.24
N HIS A 3 3.24 -3.67 -9.79
CA HIS A 3 3.22 -2.99 -11.09
C HIS A 3 2.68 -3.89 -12.22
N ASP A 4 3.20 -5.12 -12.31
CA ASP A 4 2.75 -6.12 -13.29
C ASP A 4 1.29 -6.55 -13.08
N TYR A 5 0.85 -6.66 -11.82
CA TYR A 5 -0.55 -6.96 -11.51
C TYR A 5 -1.52 -5.83 -11.92
N LEU A 6 -1.09 -4.57 -11.84
CA LEU A 6 -1.93 -3.43 -12.20
C LEU A 6 -1.89 -3.10 -13.70
N TYR A 7 -0.72 -3.24 -14.34
CA TYR A 7 -0.46 -2.74 -15.69
C TYR A 7 0.02 -3.79 -16.70
N GLY A 8 0.34 -5.00 -16.24
CA GLY A 8 0.79 -6.14 -17.04
C GLY A 8 -0.27 -7.25 -17.14
N ASP A 9 0.16 -8.51 -17.02
CA ASP A 9 -0.76 -9.67 -17.04
C ASP A 9 -1.19 -10.06 -15.61
N PRO A 10 -2.45 -9.79 -15.22
CA PRO A 10 -2.92 -10.12 -13.88
C PRO A 10 -3.31 -11.59 -13.71
N LYS A 11 -3.44 -12.38 -14.80
CA LYS A 11 -4.04 -13.73 -14.76
C LYS A 11 -3.36 -14.68 -13.77
N PRO A 12 -2.03 -14.71 -13.63
CA PRO A 12 -1.39 -15.59 -12.64
C PRO A 12 -1.80 -15.27 -11.20
N ALA A 13 -1.94 -13.98 -10.87
CA ALA A 13 -2.37 -13.54 -9.55
C ALA A 13 -3.87 -13.75 -9.35
N ASP A 14 -4.70 -13.46 -10.36
CA ASP A 14 -6.16 -13.70 -10.30
C ASP A 14 -6.48 -15.17 -10.07
N ALA A 15 -5.71 -16.08 -10.67
CA ALA A 15 -5.85 -17.51 -10.45
C ALA A 15 -5.55 -17.91 -8.99
N LEU A 16 -4.53 -17.31 -8.37
CA LEU A 16 -4.19 -17.54 -6.96
C LEU A 16 -5.25 -16.93 -6.03
N ILE A 17 -5.68 -15.69 -6.29
CA ILE A 17 -6.69 -15.01 -5.47
C ILE A 17 -8.01 -15.80 -5.48
N ARG A 18 -8.46 -16.28 -6.65
CA ARG A 18 -9.67 -17.11 -6.75
C ARG A 18 -9.54 -18.47 -6.10
N LYS A 19 -8.35 -19.07 -6.15
CA LYS A 19 -8.08 -20.34 -5.48
C LYS A 19 -8.27 -20.20 -3.96
N ASP A 20 -7.78 -19.10 -3.40
CA ASP A 20 -7.84 -18.86 -1.95
C ASP A 20 -9.16 -18.21 -1.51
N ASN A 21 -9.81 -17.46 -2.39
CA ASN A 21 -11.13 -16.86 -2.18
C ASN A 21 -12.02 -16.99 -3.45
N PRO A 22 -12.81 -18.07 -3.56
CA PRO A 22 -13.69 -18.31 -4.71
C PRO A 22 -14.77 -17.24 -4.94
N GLU A 23 -15.09 -16.41 -3.94
CA GLU A 23 -16.04 -15.29 -4.09
C GLU A 23 -15.46 -14.13 -4.92
N MET A 24 -14.14 -14.08 -5.11
CA MET A 24 -13.47 -13.10 -5.97
C MET A 24 -13.61 -13.46 -7.45
N ALA A 25 -14.84 -13.41 -7.97
CA ALA A 25 -15.13 -13.61 -9.39
C ALA A 25 -14.30 -12.65 -10.28
N GLN A 26 -14.09 -13.01 -11.55
CA GLN A 26 -13.20 -12.25 -12.45
C GLN A 26 -13.66 -10.79 -12.62
N ASP A 27 -14.96 -10.55 -12.72
CA ASP A 27 -15.55 -9.21 -12.83
C ASP A 27 -15.27 -8.35 -11.58
N VAL A 28 -15.34 -8.95 -10.40
CA VAL A 28 -14.97 -8.29 -9.13
C VAL A 28 -13.49 -7.93 -9.12
N LEU A 29 -12.62 -8.83 -9.56
CA LEU A 29 -11.17 -8.57 -9.65
C LEU A 29 -10.84 -7.48 -10.66
N ASP A 30 -11.49 -7.49 -11.83
CA ASP A 30 -11.31 -6.49 -12.87
C ASP A 30 -11.74 -5.11 -12.37
N GLN A 31 -12.91 -5.02 -11.73
CA GLN A 31 -13.41 -3.78 -11.14
C GLN A 31 -12.49 -3.29 -10.02
N ALA A 32 -12.07 -4.17 -9.10
CA ALA A 32 -11.17 -3.80 -8.00
C ALA A 32 -9.85 -3.25 -8.53
N ARG A 33 -9.28 -3.87 -9.57
CA ARG A 33 -8.05 -3.42 -10.23
C ARG A 33 -8.22 -2.07 -10.91
N GLU A 34 -9.33 -1.86 -11.61
CA GLU A 34 -9.66 -0.55 -12.19
C GLU A 34 -9.70 0.52 -11.10
N LYS A 35 -10.37 0.25 -9.97
CA LYS A 35 -10.47 1.19 -8.85
C LYS A 35 -9.12 1.48 -8.20
N MET A 36 -8.30 0.44 -7.97
CA MET A 36 -6.93 0.60 -7.45
C MET A 36 -6.10 1.56 -8.30
N LYS A 37 -6.18 1.43 -9.64
CA LYS A 37 -5.51 2.36 -10.56
C LYS A 37 -6.10 3.77 -10.51
N SER A 38 -7.44 3.88 -10.61
CA SER A 38 -8.12 5.18 -10.70
C SER A 38 -7.90 6.06 -9.47
N TYR A 39 -7.81 5.45 -8.29
CA TYR A 39 -7.58 6.14 -7.03
C TYR A 39 -6.11 6.21 -6.63
N GLY A 40 -5.20 5.59 -7.41
CA GLY A 40 -3.77 5.54 -7.08
C GLY A 40 -3.49 4.88 -5.74
N ILE A 41 -4.17 3.78 -5.42
CA ILE A 41 -4.09 3.13 -4.10
C ILE A 41 -2.68 2.58 -3.83
N VAL A 42 -2.02 2.04 -4.87
CA VAL A 42 -0.75 1.32 -4.74
C VAL A 42 0.45 2.16 -5.18
N ASP A 43 0.26 2.94 -6.24
CA ASP A 43 1.31 3.69 -6.93
C ASP A 43 1.03 5.20 -6.99
N GLY A 44 0.07 5.68 -6.19
CA GLY A 44 -0.24 7.10 -6.05
C GLY A 44 0.67 7.83 -5.05
N GLY A 45 0.49 9.16 -4.95
CA GLY A 45 1.28 9.99 -4.04
C GLY A 45 2.79 9.88 -4.28
N GLU A 46 3.56 9.75 -3.19
CA GLU A 46 5.02 9.60 -3.22
C GLU A 46 5.48 8.35 -3.99
N ALA A 47 4.67 7.29 -4.06
CA ALA A 47 5.04 6.08 -4.78
C ALA A 47 5.24 6.31 -6.28
N LYS A 48 4.69 7.39 -6.85
CA LYS A 48 4.95 7.80 -8.24
C LYS A 48 6.40 8.17 -8.50
N THR A 49 7.11 8.68 -7.50
CA THR A 49 8.48 9.18 -7.64
C THR A 49 9.50 8.31 -6.92
N THR A 50 9.13 7.70 -5.80
CA THR A 50 10.06 6.90 -4.97
C THR A 50 9.78 5.40 -5.01
N GLY A 51 8.72 4.98 -5.71
CA GLY A 51 8.38 3.58 -5.96
C GLY A 51 7.31 3.01 -5.01
N ILE A 52 6.65 1.94 -5.48
CA ILE A 52 5.63 1.20 -4.72
C ILE A 52 6.23 0.66 -3.42
N GLY A 53 5.53 0.88 -2.31
CA GLY A 53 5.98 0.46 -0.98
C GLY A 53 6.92 1.43 -0.28
N THR A 54 7.16 2.63 -0.85
CA THR A 54 7.89 3.70 -0.17
C THR A 54 7.25 4.03 1.19
N MET A 55 8.09 4.32 2.18
CA MET A 55 7.69 4.75 3.52
C MET A 55 8.61 5.89 3.96
N SER A 56 8.11 6.80 4.82
CA SER A 56 8.90 7.91 5.34
C SER A 56 8.58 8.18 6.81
N ASP A 57 9.59 8.63 7.57
CA ASP A 57 9.40 9.07 8.95
C ASP A 57 8.37 10.19 9.05
N ALA A 58 8.37 11.11 8.08
CA ALA A 58 7.44 12.23 8.03
C ALA A 58 5.97 11.76 7.96
N ARG A 59 5.66 10.79 7.09
CA ARG A 59 4.30 10.26 6.95
C ARG A 59 3.82 9.51 8.19
N TRP A 60 4.71 8.77 8.86
CA TRP A 60 4.39 8.12 10.13
C TRP A 60 4.16 9.12 11.27
N ALA A 61 4.97 10.17 11.34
CA ALA A 61 4.81 11.24 12.32
C ALA A 61 3.49 11.99 12.14
N GLU A 62 3.13 12.33 10.90
CA GLU A 62 1.85 12.97 10.57
C GLU A 62 0.65 12.10 10.95
N PHE A 63 0.68 10.80 10.57
CA PHE A 63 -0.39 9.87 10.92
C PHE A 63 -0.58 9.75 12.43
N PHE A 64 0.52 9.57 13.18
CA PHE A 64 0.46 9.49 14.63
C PHE A 64 -0.09 10.78 15.25
N LYS A 65 0.36 11.94 14.75
CA LYS A 65 -0.14 13.23 15.23
C LYS A 65 -1.66 13.33 15.05
N ILE A 66 -2.17 13.05 13.85
CA ILE A 66 -3.61 13.11 13.57
C ILE A 66 -4.39 12.16 14.48
N ALA A 67 -3.96 10.90 14.58
CA ALA A 67 -4.65 9.88 15.37
C ALA A 67 -4.62 10.19 16.88
N SER A 68 -3.48 10.64 17.40
CA SER A 68 -3.35 10.99 18.83
C SER A 68 -4.05 12.29 19.21
N ASP A 69 -4.12 13.27 18.29
CA ASP A 69 -4.91 14.48 18.48
C ASP A 69 -6.42 14.18 18.53
N GLN A 70 -6.87 13.16 17.79
CA GLN A 70 -8.25 12.65 17.83
C GLN A 70 -8.52 11.66 18.97
N GLY A 71 -7.51 11.37 19.81
CA GLY A 71 -7.65 10.45 20.95
C GLY A 71 -7.70 8.96 20.58
N VAL A 72 -7.41 8.60 19.33
CA VAL A 72 -7.32 7.19 18.89
C VAL A 72 -6.13 6.49 19.56
N TYR A 73 -5.02 7.22 19.76
CA TYR A 73 -3.84 6.73 20.45
C TYR A 73 -3.42 7.64 21.61
N PRO A 74 -2.83 7.09 22.68
CA PRO A 74 -2.19 7.90 23.70
C PRO A 74 -1.09 8.77 23.09
N LYS A 75 -1.02 10.04 23.50
CA LYS A 75 0.05 10.96 23.06
C LYS A 75 1.45 10.51 23.50
N THR A 76 1.53 9.58 24.43
CA THR A 76 2.77 8.98 24.95
C THR A 76 3.21 7.72 24.20
N LEU A 77 2.45 7.24 23.21
CA LEU A 77 2.79 6.05 22.43
C LEU A 77 4.04 6.31 21.57
N ASP A 78 5.02 5.42 21.67
CA ASP A 78 6.19 5.43 20.80
C ASP A 78 5.87 4.78 19.44
N TYR A 79 5.31 5.58 18.53
CA TYR A 79 4.91 5.11 17.19
C TYR A 79 6.10 4.68 16.31
N LYS A 80 7.34 5.08 16.64
CA LYS A 80 8.51 4.70 15.85
C LYS A 80 8.82 3.21 15.93
N LYS A 81 8.31 2.51 16.93
CA LYS A 81 8.41 1.05 17.04
C LYS A 81 7.49 0.30 16.06
N ALA A 82 6.56 0.99 15.39
CA ALA A 82 5.60 0.37 14.48
C ALA A 82 6.17 0.11 13.07
N TYR A 83 7.34 0.65 12.72
CA TYR A 83 7.91 0.51 11.39
C TYR A 83 9.44 0.52 11.37
N THR A 84 10.01 0.09 10.25
CA THR A 84 11.43 0.25 9.92
C THR A 84 11.54 0.66 8.45
N LEU A 85 12.52 1.51 8.14
CA LEU A 85 12.82 1.93 6.77
C LEU A 85 13.94 1.11 6.12
N GLN A 86 14.50 0.12 6.83
CA GLN A 86 15.66 -0.66 6.37
C GLN A 86 15.41 -1.46 5.08
N PHE A 87 14.14 -1.75 4.77
CA PHE A 87 13.74 -2.59 3.64
C PHE A 87 13.04 -1.81 2.53
N VAL A 88 12.92 -0.48 2.66
CA VAL A 88 12.34 0.37 1.62
C VAL A 88 13.45 1.14 0.90
N THR A 89 13.39 1.12 -0.43
CA THR A 89 14.34 1.74 -1.35
C THR A 89 14.16 3.28 -1.43
N PRO A 90 15.14 4.03 -1.97
CA PRO A 90 16.20 3.56 -2.85
C PRO A 90 17.39 3.04 -2.05
N ALA A 91 17.96 1.90 -2.46
CA ALA A 91 19.37 1.70 -2.23
C ALA A 91 20.05 2.93 -2.86
N ALA A 92 20.85 3.62 -2.05
CA ALA A 92 21.62 4.77 -2.50
C ALA A 92 22.26 4.48 -3.87
N LYS A 93 22.04 5.42 -4.80
CA LYS A 93 23.07 5.85 -5.74
C LYS A 93 23.06 7.36 -5.76
#